data_AF-A0A354PG37-F1
#
_entry.id   AF-A0A354PG37-F1
#
_cell.length_a   1.000
_cell.length_b   1.000
_cell.length_c   1.000
_cell.angle_alpha   90.00
_cell.angle_beta   90.00
_cell.angle_gamma   90.00
#
_symmetry.space_group_name_H-M   'P 1'
#
loop_
_entity.id
_entity.type
_entity.pdbx_description
1 polymer ?
#
loop_
_entity_poly.entity_id
_entity_poly.type
_entity_poly.pdbx_seq_one_letter_code
_entity_poly.pdbx_strand_id
1 'polypeptide(L)'
;MEPGLYDHLLTKAIEVEIARLGDPRLVSLAPVDSEESHAVLAQYLERLIASSLVLHRGSEAAEKQRQLVARIVSTLAEALSDPQSNGLSVVTPLQRLLAIHRSGRVPTKDRPDSPLSRSSLFTGTRLDASLGSQLRKEIATCDRVDILCSFIKWSGLRVLLDNLHALADHSDINGPVIRVITTSYMGATDPKA
;
A
#
# COMPACT_ATOMS: atom_id res chain seq x y z
N MET A 1 -1.68 13.28 -28.20
CA MET A 1 -2.44 13.30 -26.92
C MET A 1 -3.86 13.71 -27.21
N GLU A 2 -4.85 13.14 -26.52
CA GLU A 2 -6.27 13.47 -26.72
C GLU A 2 -6.66 14.74 -25.93
N PRO A 3 -7.70 15.48 -26.33
CA PRO A 3 -8.22 16.58 -25.52
C PRO A 3 -8.73 16.08 -24.16
N GLY A 4 -8.29 16.70 -23.06
CA GLY A 4 -8.71 16.31 -21.71
C GLY A 4 -7.93 17.02 -20.60
N LEU A 5 -8.29 16.72 -19.35
CA LEU A 5 -7.54 17.15 -18.17
C LEU A 5 -6.44 16.14 -17.85
N TYR A 6 -5.25 16.63 -17.55
CA TYR A 6 -4.08 15.82 -17.24
C TYR A 6 -3.47 16.26 -15.91
N ASP A 7 -3.01 15.28 -15.14
CA ASP A 7 -2.25 15.47 -13.90
C ASP A 7 -0.92 14.72 -14.01
N HIS A 8 -0.02 15.25 -14.85
CA HIS A 8 1.26 14.66 -15.19
C HIS A 8 2.37 15.69 -15.10
N LEU A 9 3.51 15.27 -14.57
CA LEU A 9 4.74 16.04 -14.70
C LEU A 9 5.11 16.17 -16.19
N LEU A 10 5.41 17.40 -16.62
CA LEU A 10 5.85 17.66 -17.98
C LEU A 10 7.21 16.97 -18.23
N THR A 11 7.26 16.07 -19.21
CA THR A 11 8.47 15.36 -19.62
C THR A 11 8.86 15.76 -21.03
N LYS A 12 10.11 15.50 -21.44
CA LYS A 12 10.56 15.75 -22.82
C LYS A 12 9.70 15.06 -23.88
N ALA A 13 9.17 13.88 -23.58
CA ALA A 13 8.25 13.18 -24.49
C ALA A 13 6.93 13.95 -24.64
N ILE A 14 6.37 14.46 -23.53
CA ILE A 14 5.16 15.28 -23.54
C ILE A 14 5.43 16.61 -24.25
N GLU A 15 6.59 17.24 -24.05
CA GLU A 15 6.98 18.47 -24.76
C GLU A 15 6.98 18.27 -26.28
N VAL A 16 7.50 17.13 -26.77
CA VAL A 16 7.47 16.79 -28.21
C VAL A 16 6.03 16.62 -28.71
N GLU A 17 5.16 15.97 -27.94
CA GLU A 17 3.74 15.82 -28.30
C GLU A 17 2.99 17.17 -28.30
N ILE A 18 3.27 18.04 -27.31
CA ILE A 18 2.72 19.40 -27.25
C ILE A 18 3.19 20.23 -28.45
N ALA A 19 4.47 20.14 -28.82
CA ALA A 19 5.01 20.89 -29.95
C ALA A 19 4.31 20.53 -31.28
N ARG A 20 3.85 19.29 -31.44
CA ARG A 20 3.08 18.85 -32.62
C ARG A 20 1.70 19.50 -32.73
N LEU A 21 1.15 20.05 -31.64
CA LEU A 21 -0.13 20.77 -31.68
C LEU A 21 -0.03 22.10 -32.43
N GLY A 22 1.16 22.70 -32.51
CA GLY A 22 1.43 23.90 -33.31
C GLY A 22 0.85 25.21 -32.76
N ASP A 23 -0.05 25.18 -31.77
CA ASP A 23 -0.61 26.37 -31.11
C ASP A 23 -0.43 26.27 -29.58
N PRO A 24 0.38 27.15 -28.95
CA PRO A 24 0.61 27.16 -27.50
C PRO A 24 -0.65 27.33 -26.66
N ARG A 25 -1.72 27.92 -27.22
CA ARG A 25 -2.99 28.15 -26.50
C ARG A 25 -3.80 26.87 -26.26
N LEU A 26 -3.42 25.78 -26.92
CA LEU A 26 -4.06 24.47 -26.76
C LEU A 26 -3.57 23.74 -25.51
N VAL A 27 -2.62 24.31 -24.76
CA VAL A 27 -2.02 23.70 -23.57
C VAL A 27 -2.09 24.68 -22.41
N SER A 28 -2.53 24.18 -21.26
CA SER A 28 -2.48 24.89 -19.99
C SER A 28 -1.42 24.23 -19.11
N LEU A 29 -0.37 24.98 -18.78
CA LEU A 29 0.71 24.54 -17.88
C LEU A 29 0.71 25.42 -16.63
N ALA A 30 0.96 24.82 -15.48
CA ALA A 30 1.18 25.52 -14.22
C ALA A 30 2.53 25.09 -13.63
N PRO A 31 3.25 26.00 -12.93
CA PRO A 31 4.42 25.59 -12.16
C PRO A 31 4.01 24.61 -11.06
N VAL A 32 4.90 23.68 -10.73
CA VAL A 32 4.71 22.80 -9.57
C VAL A 32 5.03 23.60 -8.31
N ASP A 33 4.13 23.56 -7.32
CA ASP A 33 4.37 24.17 -6.02
C ASP A 33 5.64 23.57 -5.39
N SER A 34 6.51 24.40 -4.84
CA SER A 34 7.71 23.95 -4.12
C SER A 34 7.37 23.01 -2.96
N GLU A 35 6.27 23.25 -2.24
CA GLU A 35 5.85 22.41 -1.11
C GLU A 35 5.35 21.03 -1.57
N GLU A 36 4.80 20.93 -2.78
CA GLU A 36 4.29 19.67 -3.34
C GLU A 36 5.29 18.97 -4.26
N SER A 37 6.37 19.66 -4.65
CA SER A 37 7.33 19.21 -5.66
C SER A 37 7.91 17.82 -5.36
N HIS A 38 8.19 17.54 -4.09
CA HIS A 38 8.71 16.25 -3.66
C HIS A 38 7.72 15.11 -3.95
N ALA A 39 6.42 15.33 -3.76
CA ALA A 39 5.39 14.32 -3.95
C ALA A 39 5.16 14.06 -5.44
N VAL A 40 5.10 15.12 -6.25
CA VAL A 40 4.95 15.03 -7.70
C VAL A 40 6.13 14.28 -8.34
N LEU A 41 7.36 14.60 -7.94
CA LEU A 41 8.57 13.93 -8.42
C LEU A 41 8.64 12.46 -7.97
N ALA A 42 8.27 12.17 -6.72
CA ALA A 42 8.22 10.80 -6.21
C ALA A 42 7.21 9.95 -7.00
N GLN A 43 6.02 10.48 -7.28
CA GLN A 43 5.00 9.80 -8.05
C GLN A 43 5.46 9.55 -9.51
N TYR A 44 6.17 10.51 -10.11
CA TYR A 44 6.79 10.31 -11.42
C TYR A 44 7.81 9.17 -11.40
N LEU A 45 8.73 9.16 -10.42
CA LEU A 45 9.72 8.10 -10.27
C LEU A 45 9.08 6.74 -10.00
N GLU A 46 8.03 6.67 -9.18
CA GLU A 46 7.29 5.42 -8.92
C GLU A 46 6.78 4.82 -10.24
N ARG A 47 6.07 5.61 -11.05
CA ARG A 47 5.56 5.16 -12.36
C ARG A 47 6.69 4.74 -13.30
N LEU A 48 7.78 5.51 -13.34
CA LEU A 48 8.92 5.21 -14.20
C LEU A 48 9.60 3.89 -13.81
N ILE A 49 9.85 3.68 -12.51
CA ILE A 49 10.46 2.47 -11.97
C ILE A 49 9.53 1.28 -12.20
N ALA A 50 8.25 1.40 -11.87
CA ALA A 50 7.28 0.33 -12.06
C ALA A 50 7.17 -0.10 -13.53
N SER A 51 7.05 0.87 -14.45
CA SER A 51 6.96 0.59 -15.89
C SER A 51 8.23 -0.06 -16.43
N SER A 52 9.41 0.35 -15.96
CA SER A 52 10.70 -0.25 -16.34
C SER A 52 10.84 -1.68 -15.83
N LEU A 53 10.44 -1.98 -14.60
CA LEU A 53 10.55 -3.31 -14.02
C LEU A 53 9.68 -4.35 -14.75
N VAL A 54 8.50 -3.95 -15.23
CA VAL A 54 7.57 -4.84 -15.97
C VAL A 54 8.10 -5.26 -17.35
N LEU A 55 9.07 -4.54 -17.91
CA LEU A 55 9.69 -4.89 -19.19
C LEU A 55 10.55 -6.16 -19.12
N HIS A 56 11.06 -6.50 -17.94
CA HIS A 56 11.85 -7.72 -17.75
C HIS A 56 10.92 -8.94 -17.67
N ARG A 57 11.11 -9.90 -18.58
CA ARG A 57 10.32 -11.15 -18.68
C ARG A 57 11.23 -12.38 -18.78
N GLY A 58 10.66 -13.56 -18.52
CA GLY A 58 11.38 -14.85 -18.57
C GLY A 58 11.99 -15.26 -17.23
N SER A 59 12.75 -16.36 -17.25
CA SER A 59 13.34 -17.00 -16.04
C SER A 59 14.29 -16.08 -15.25
N GLU A 60 14.94 -15.13 -15.92
CA GLU A 60 15.87 -14.17 -15.31
C GLU A 60 15.22 -12.84 -14.90
N ALA A 61 13.90 -12.68 -15.09
CA ALA A 61 13.22 -11.39 -14.87
C ALA A 61 13.47 -10.84 -13.46
N ALA A 62 13.31 -11.69 -12.44
CA ALA A 62 13.49 -11.29 -11.04
C ALA A 62 14.92 -10.79 -10.74
N GLU A 63 15.93 -11.43 -11.33
CA GLU A 63 17.32 -11.03 -11.12
C GLU A 63 17.64 -9.71 -11.84
N LYS A 64 17.16 -9.51 -13.07
CA LYS A 64 17.32 -8.24 -13.79
C LYS A 64 16.61 -7.08 -13.08
N GLN A 65 15.40 -7.33 -12.58
CA GLN A 65 14.65 -6.38 -11.76
C GLN A 65 15.42 -6.02 -10.49
N ARG A 66 15.95 -7.02 -9.77
CA ARG A 66 16.75 -6.82 -8.57
C ARG A 66 18.01 -5.99 -8.85
N GLN A 67 18.73 -6.29 -9.94
CA GLN A 67 19.93 -5.54 -10.33
C GLN A 67 19.62 -4.08 -10.66
N LEU A 68 18.51 -3.80 -11.34
CA LEU A 68 18.05 -2.44 -11.59
C LEU A 68 17.76 -1.70 -10.28
N VAL A 69 17.03 -2.33 -9.36
CA VAL A 69 16.73 -1.74 -8.04
C VAL A 69 18.02 -1.49 -7.24
N ALA A 70 18.96 -2.43 -7.23
CA ALA A 70 20.24 -2.26 -6.53
C ALA A 70 21.03 -1.05 -7.05
N ARG A 71 21.04 -0.83 -8.38
CA ARG A 71 21.66 0.37 -8.98
C ARG A 71 20.99 1.66 -8.54
N ILE A 72 19.66 1.69 -8.51
CA ILE A 72 18.90 2.86 -8.05
C ILE A 72 19.21 3.15 -6.57
N VAL A 73 19.21 2.12 -5.72
CA VAL A 73 19.55 2.27 -4.29
C VAL A 73 20.98 2.80 -4.11
N SER A 74 21.95 2.28 -4.87
CA SER A 74 23.34 2.78 -4.82
C SER A 74 23.42 4.26 -5.19
N THR A 75 22.74 4.69 -6.25
CA THR A 75 22.73 6.10 -6.66
C THR A 75 22.12 7.00 -5.58
N LEU A 76 21.05 6.56 -4.91
CA LEU A 76 20.44 7.30 -3.82
C LEU A 76 21.36 7.36 -2.59
N ALA A 77 21.99 6.25 -2.24
CA ALA A 77 22.96 6.15 -1.16
C ALA A 77 24.12 7.14 -1.33
N GLU A 78 24.72 7.17 -2.53
CA GLU A 78 25.80 8.08 -2.89
C GLU A 78 25.35 9.54 -2.79
N ALA A 79 24.18 9.86 -3.34
CA ALA A 79 23.64 11.22 -3.32
C ALA A 79 23.34 11.72 -1.89
N LEU A 80 22.92 10.83 -1.00
CA LEU A 80 22.59 11.16 0.39
C LEU A 80 23.81 11.16 1.33
N SER A 81 24.98 10.70 0.85
CA SER A 81 26.17 10.47 1.69
C SER A 81 25.86 9.64 2.95
N ASP A 82 24.90 8.72 2.84
CA ASP A 82 24.39 7.95 3.97
C ASP A 82 25.25 6.69 4.20
N PRO A 83 26.01 6.59 5.31
CA PRO A 83 26.82 5.42 5.64
C PRO A 83 25.98 4.17 5.92
N GLN A 84 24.67 4.30 6.20
CA GLN A 84 23.76 3.18 6.45
C GLN A 84 23.16 2.57 5.18
N SER A 85 23.53 3.07 4.01
CA SER A 85 23.08 2.60 2.70
C SER A 85 23.24 1.10 2.44
N ASN A 86 24.20 0.43 3.08
CA ASN A 86 24.34 -1.03 3.01
C ASN A 86 23.07 -1.77 3.47
N GLY A 87 22.30 -1.21 4.40
CA GLY A 87 21.05 -1.79 4.90
C GLY A 87 19.89 -1.72 3.91
N LEU A 88 19.98 -0.88 2.88
CA LEU A 88 18.92 -0.70 1.86
C LEU A 88 19.09 -1.63 0.66
N SER A 89 20.18 -2.40 0.61
CA SER A 89 20.47 -3.31 -0.49
C SER A 89 19.52 -4.51 -0.52
N VAL A 90 19.06 -4.88 -1.71
CA VAL A 90 18.19 -6.04 -1.91
C VAL A 90 19.02 -7.33 -1.87
N VAL A 91 18.67 -8.23 -0.95
CA VAL A 91 19.34 -9.53 -0.74
C VAL A 91 19.22 -10.47 -1.94
N THR A 92 20.18 -11.41 -2.03
CA THR A 92 20.19 -12.52 -3.00
C THR A 92 20.15 -13.85 -2.26
N PRO A 93 19.24 -14.78 -2.60
CA PRO A 93 18.17 -14.64 -3.60
C PRO A 93 17.09 -13.64 -3.17
N LEU A 94 16.29 -13.15 -4.13
CA LEU A 94 15.17 -12.25 -3.84
C LEU A 94 14.17 -12.93 -2.91
N GLN A 95 13.97 -12.37 -1.73
CA GLN A 95 13.08 -12.91 -0.70
C GLN A 95 12.18 -11.82 -0.13
N ARG A 96 11.00 -12.23 0.34
CA ARG A 96 10.08 -11.36 1.07
C ARG A 96 10.01 -11.85 2.51
N LEU A 97 10.25 -10.97 3.48
CA LEU A 97 10.01 -11.27 4.88
C LEU A 97 8.50 -11.37 5.11
N LEU A 98 8.01 -12.59 5.41
CA LEU A 98 6.58 -12.85 5.58
C LEU A 98 6.14 -12.79 7.05
N ALA A 99 7.03 -13.16 7.97
CA ALA A 99 6.78 -13.15 9.41
C ALA A 99 8.11 -13.23 10.16
N ILE A 100 8.12 -12.75 11.40
CA ILE A 100 9.13 -13.08 12.42
C ILE A 100 8.38 -13.76 13.56
N HIS A 101 8.85 -14.95 13.95
CA HIS A 101 8.22 -15.71 15.04
C HIS A 101 9.06 -15.59 16.32
N ARG A 102 8.40 -15.43 17.47
CA ARG A 102 9.07 -15.38 18.79
C ARG A 102 9.68 -16.72 19.20
N SER A 103 9.23 -17.83 18.60
CA SER A 103 9.75 -19.18 18.84
C SER A 103 9.72 -20.01 17.54
N GLY A 104 10.42 -21.14 17.53
CA GLY A 104 10.43 -22.07 16.38
C GLY A 104 9.09 -22.76 16.10
N ARG A 105 8.06 -22.54 16.91
CA ARG A 105 6.69 -22.99 16.59
C ARG A 105 6.09 -21.99 15.61
N VAL A 106 6.02 -22.40 14.33
CA VAL A 106 5.33 -21.65 13.29
C VAL A 106 3.83 -21.63 13.62
N PRO A 107 3.22 -20.48 13.93
CA PRO A 107 1.78 -20.37 14.04
C PRO A 107 1.17 -20.76 12.69
N THR A 108 0.30 -21.75 12.70
CA THR A 108 -0.32 -22.26 11.50
C THR A 108 -1.30 -21.25 10.90
N LYS A 109 -1.02 -20.80 9.67
CA LYS A 109 -1.98 -20.50 8.58
C LYS A 109 -2.90 -19.27 8.63
N ASP A 110 -2.70 -18.29 9.52
CA ASP A 110 -3.59 -17.12 9.57
C ASP A 110 -3.04 -15.85 8.90
N ARG A 111 -2.09 -15.96 7.96
CA ARG A 111 -1.71 -14.80 7.15
C ARG A 111 -2.85 -14.45 6.17
N PRO A 112 -3.27 -13.17 6.08
CA PRO A 112 -4.17 -12.71 5.04
C PRO A 112 -3.68 -13.07 3.65
N ASP A 113 -4.63 -13.39 2.78
CA ASP A 113 -4.39 -13.63 1.35
C ASP A 113 -4.15 -12.28 0.65
N SER A 114 -4.72 -11.20 1.19
CA SER A 114 -4.43 -9.83 0.76
C SER A 114 -3.02 -9.39 1.15
N PRO A 115 -2.35 -8.58 0.30
CA PRO A 115 -1.12 -7.89 0.69
C PRO A 115 -1.36 -6.96 1.89
N LEU A 116 -0.59 -7.15 2.97
CA LEU A 116 -0.63 -6.25 4.14
C LEU A 116 -0.02 -4.87 3.87
N SER A 117 0.85 -4.75 2.86
CA SER A 117 1.61 -3.52 2.58
C SER A 117 0.99 -2.63 1.51
N ARG A 118 -0.16 -3.01 0.95
CA ARG A 118 -0.84 -2.27 -0.13
C ARG A 118 -2.35 -2.39 0.02
N SER A 119 -3.07 -1.36 -0.42
CA SER A 119 -4.52 -1.37 -0.44
C SER A 119 -5.07 -2.51 -1.29
N SER A 120 -6.13 -3.15 -0.80
CA SER A 120 -6.88 -4.20 -1.51
C SER A 120 -8.33 -3.76 -1.65
N LEU A 121 -8.90 -3.89 -2.86
CA LEU A 121 -10.30 -3.60 -3.13
C LEU A 121 -11.11 -4.90 -3.08
N PHE A 122 -12.03 -4.99 -2.13
CA PHE A 122 -12.95 -6.12 -2.00
C PHE A 122 -14.32 -5.75 -2.53
N THR A 123 -14.74 -6.38 -3.62
CA THR A 123 -15.99 -6.05 -4.32
C THR A 123 -17.14 -7.00 -3.98
N GLY A 124 -16.90 -7.99 -3.12
CA GLY A 124 -17.90 -9.01 -2.76
C GLY A 124 -18.18 -10.02 -3.87
N THR A 125 -17.34 -10.07 -4.92
CA THR A 125 -17.44 -11.10 -5.95
C THR A 125 -17.04 -12.46 -5.38
N ARG A 126 -17.49 -13.55 -6.03
CA ARG A 126 -17.12 -14.93 -5.63
C ARG A 126 -15.65 -15.26 -5.90
N LEU A 127 -14.96 -14.46 -6.70
CA LEU A 127 -13.56 -14.67 -7.08
C LEU A 127 -12.60 -14.08 -6.04
N ASP A 128 -13.05 -13.07 -5.30
CA ASP A 128 -12.24 -12.40 -4.28
C ASP A 128 -12.31 -13.17 -2.96
N ALA A 129 -11.22 -13.11 -2.19
CA ALA A 129 -11.29 -13.50 -0.79
C ALA A 129 -12.27 -12.57 -0.06
N SER A 130 -13.16 -13.11 0.78
CA SER A 130 -14.16 -12.27 1.43
C SER A 130 -13.53 -11.30 2.43
N LEU A 131 -14.03 -10.06 2.46
CA LEU A 131 -13.55 -9.02 3.40
C LEU A 131 -13.57 -9.54 4.84
N GLY A 132 -14.66 -10.18 5.26
CA GLY A 132 -14.75 -10.76 6.60
C GLY A 132 -13.68 -11.81 6.89
N SER A 133 -13.28 -12.62 5.90
CA SER A 133 -12.19 -13.59 6.06
C SER A 133 -10.84 -12.90 6.23
N GLN A 134 -10.57 -11.86 5.44
CA GLN A 134 -9.31 -11.12 5.56
C GLN A 134 -9.22 -10.36 6.89
N LEU A 135 -10.31 -9.69 7.30
CA LEU A 135 -10.38 -9.02 8.60
C LEU A 135 -10.15 -10.01 9.76
N ARG A 136 -10.72 -11.22 9.72
CA ARG A 136 -10.47 -12.23 10.76
C ARG A 136 -8.99 -12.62 10.86
N LYS A 137 -8.32 -12.81 9.72
CA LYS A 137 -6.89 -13.14 9.65
C LYS A 137 -6.00 -11.97 10.11
N GLU A 138 -6.36 -10.75 9.73
CA GLU A 138 -5.68 -9.54 10.19
C GLU A 138 -5.82 -9.35 11.69
N ILE A 139 -7.04 -9.45 12.24
CA ILE A 139 -7.30 -9.35 13.68
C ILE A 139 -6.50 -10.41 14.47
N ALA A 140 -6.43 -11.65 13.97
CA ALA A 140 -5.71 -12.74 14.62
C ALA A 140 -4.17 -12.56 14.63
N THR A 141 -3.63 -11.66 13.81
CA THR A 141 -2.18 -11.45 13.69
C THR A 141 -1.73 -10.04 14.07
N CYS A 142 -2.65 -9.18 14.49
CA CYS A 142 -2.38 -7.81 14.89
C CYS A 142 -2.25 -7.68 16.40
N ASP A 143 -1.53 -6.64 16.82
CA ASP A 143 -1.41 -6.24 18.22
C ASP A 143 -2.59 -5.35 18.67
N ARG A 144 -3.27 -4.69 17.72
CA ARG A 144 -4.32 -3.70 17.99
C ARG A 144 -5.28 -3.55 16.81
N VAL A 145 -6.54 -3.25 17.11
CA VAL A 145 -7.58 -2.89 16.13
C VAL A 145 -8.15 -1.50 16.41
N ASP A 146 -8.15 -0.64 15.39
CA ASP A 146 -8.81 0.66 15.40
C ASP A 146 -9.93 0.68 14.36
N ILE A 147 -11.18 0.80 14.82
CA ILE A 147 -12.37 0.84 13.97
C ILE A 147 -12.87 2.28 13.88
N LEU A 148 -12.67 2.92 12.74
CA LEU A 148 -13.32 4.17 12.38
C LEU A 148 -14.42 3.87 11.36
N CYS A 149 -15.68 3.87 11.81
CA CYS A 149 -16.79 3.48 10.97
C CYS A 149 -18.03 4.33 11.24
N SER A 150 -18.60 4.91 10.19
CA SER A 150 -19.76 5.80 10.30
C SER A 150 -20.98 5.12 10.94
N PHE A 151 -21.21 3.84 10.68
CA PHE A 151 -22.29 3.09 11.33
C PHE A 151 -21.94 1.62 11.47
N ILE A 152 -22.38 1.01 12.57
CA ILE A 152 -22.12 -0.41 12.83
C ILE A 152 -23.45 -1.15 12.97
N LYS A 153 -23.60 -2.21 12.17
CA LYS A 153 -24.72 -3.16 12.29
C LYS A 153 -24.31 -4.33 13.15
N TRP A 154 -25.22 -4.78 14.02
CA TRP A 154 -24.98 -5.92 14.90
C TRP A 154 -24.63 -7.19 14.11
N SER A 155 -25.31 -7.41 12.98
CA SER A 155 -25.04 -8.53 12.09
C SER A 155 -23.62 -8.51 11.52
N GLY A 156 -23.07 -7.33 11.22
CA GLY A 156 -21.70 -7.16 10.76
C GLY A 156 -20.68 -7.39 11.87
N LEU A 157 -20.90 -6.77 13.03
CA LEU A 157 -20.02 -6.92 14.20
C LEU A 157 -19.90 -8.39 14.63
N ARG A 158 -21.03 -9.12 14.66
CA ARG A 158 -21.07 -10.53 15.04
C ARG A 158 -20.13 -11.42 14.21
N VAL A 159 -19.84 -11.07 12.95
CA VAL A 159 -18.93 -11.83 12.09
C VAL A 159 -17.48 -11.80 12.60
N LEU A 160 -17.11 -10.77 13.37
CA LEU A 160 -15.77 -10.52 13.87
C LEU A 160 -15.65 -10.65 15.40
N LEU A 161 -16.77 -10.82 16.11
CA LEU A 161 -16.83 -10.70 17.56
C LEU A 161 -15.91 -11.70 18.28
N ASP A 162 -15.88 -12.96 17.84
CA ASP A 162 -15.01 -13.98 18.45
C ASP A 162 -13.53 -13.65 18.25
N ASN A 163 -13.16 -13.09 17.09
CA ASN A 163 -11.79 -12.66 16.80
C ASN A 163 -11.39 -11.44 17.65
N LEU A 164 -12.32 -10.50 17.84
CA LEU A 164 -12.12 -9.32 18.69
C LEU A 164 -11.97 -9.73 20.17
N HIS A 165 -12.81 -10.65 20.67
CA HIS A 165 -12.65 -11.20 22.02
C HIS A 165 -11.32 -11.91 22.17
N ALA A 166 -10.96 -12.78 21.22
CA ALA A 166 -9.67 -13.46 21.24
C ALA A 166 -8.53 -12.44 21.35
N LEU A 167 -8.53 -11.38 20.53
CA LEU A 167 -7.54 -10.30 20.58
C LEU A 167 -7.47 -9.60 21.94
N ALA A 168 -8.62 -9.29 22.55
CA ALA A 168 -8.67 -8.70 23.87
C ALA A 168 -8.08 -9.64 24.95
N ASP A 169 -8.30 -10.96 24.82
CA ASP A 169 -7.88 -11.95 25.82
C ASP A 169 -6.38 -12.28 25.77
N HIS A 170 -5.72 -12.20 24.61
CA HIS A 170 -4.31 -12.61 24.45
C HIS A 170 -3.30 -11.47 24.34
N SER A 171 -3.75 -10.22 24.38
CA SER A 171 -2.86 -9.08 24.20
C SER A 171 -2.17 -8.69 25.51
N ASP A 172 -0.83 -8.74 25.51
CA ASP A 172 0.03 -8.31 26.63
C ASP A 172 0.28 -6.79 26.63
N ILE A 173 -0.52 -6.01 25.90
CA ILE A 173 -0.31 -4.57 25.74
C ILE A 173 -0.95 -3.80 26.89
N ASN A 174 -0.20 -2.85 27.45
CA ASN A 174 -0.75 -1.88 28.38
C ASN A 174 -1.66 -0.88 27.65
N GLY A 175 -2.98 -1.08 27.74
CA GLY A 175 -3.99 -0.14 27.23
C GLY A 175 -5.06 -0.78 26.34
N PRO A 176 -5.96 0.02 25.73
CA PRO A 176 -7.05 -0.50 24.92
C PRO A 176 -6.54 -1.08 23.60
N VAL A 177 -6.71 -2.39 23.46
CA VAL A 177 -6.34 -3.21 22.30
C VAL A 177 -7.34 -3.04 21.15
N ILE A 178 -8.58 -2.70 21.46
CA ILE A 178 -9.64 -2.39 20.49
C ILE A 178 -10.15 -0.98 20.77
N ARG A 179 -10.13 -0.11 19.77
CA ARG A 179 -10.75 1.22 19.83
C ARG A 179 -11.79 1.37 18.74
N VAL A 180 -12.91 2.00 19.06
CA VAL A 180 -14.00 2.24 18.12
C VAL A 180 -14.39 3.70 18.16
N ILE A 181 -14.45 4.33 16.98
CA ILE A 181 -15.07 5.63 16.76
C ILE A 181 -16.21 5.40 15.76
N THR A 182 -17.42 5.67 16.21
CA THR A 182 -18.63 5.59 15.40
C THR A 182 -19.57 6.74 15.74
N THR A 183 -20.64 6.88 14.96
CA THR A 183 -21.66 7.90 15.21
C THR A 183 -23.05 7.29 15.36
N SER A 184 -23.86 7.92 16.20
CA SER A 184 -25.29 7.64 16.37
C SER A 184 -26.17 8.63 15.60
N TYR A 185 -25.56 9.53 14.80
CA TYR A 185 -26.18 10.72 14.20
C TYR A 185 -27.51 10.48 13.45
N MET A 186 -27.75 9.28 12.91
CA MET A 186 -29.01 8.92 12.25
C MET A 186 -29.70 7.68 12.83
N GLY A 187 -29.26 7.18 13.99
CA GLY A 187 -29.72 5.90 14.53
C GLY A 187 -29.40 4.69 13.62
N ALA A 188 -28.48 4.87 12.66
CA ALA A 188 -28.10 3.83 11.71
C ALA A 188 -27.24 2.74 12.38
N THR A 189 -26.50 3.10 13.43
CA THR A 189 -25.80 2.16 14.31
C THR A 189 -26.82 1.45 15.19
N ASP A 190 -26.81 0.12 15.18
CA ASP A 190 -27.75 -0.66 15.97
C ASP A 190 -27.41 -0.52 17.46
N PRO A 191 -28.36 -0.24 18.38
CA PRO A 191 -28.05 -0.05 19.81
C PRO A 191 -27.41 -1.24 20.53
N LYS A 192 -27.47 -2.44 19.92
CA LYS A 192 -26.84 -3.65 20.44
C LYS A 192 -25.36 -3.78 20.04
N ALA A 193 -24.93 -3.05 19.01
CA ALA A 193 -23.56 -3.04 18.51
C ALA A 193 -22.73 -2.03 19.30
#